data_AF-A0A7J3CT16-F1
#
_entry.id   AF-A0A7J3CT16-F1
#
_cell.length_a   1.000
_cell.length_b   1.000
_cell.length_c   1.000
_cell.angle_alpha   90.00
_cell.angle_beta   90.00
_cell.angle_gamma   90.00
#
_symmetry.space_group_name_H-M   'P 1'
#
loop_
_entity.id
_entity.type
_entity.pdbx_description
1 polymer ?
#
loop_
_entity_poly.entity_id
_entity_poly.type
_entity_poly.pdbx_seq_one_letter_code
_entity_poly.pdbx_strand_id
1 'polypeptide(L)'
;MEKTPTAPLGVVVSLFDTPNTNFFYFVIKNSKIKKGQFVYVFGQENEKIFGIIVEISWYNRYYRAHEEVADLSQFDSMKNFPVSEWEYGIGKVKIFGSIQEDKFEKCFFPPKCGTDVFLATKDDLNSVFKFEQNGLNLGKLLYHDVDVKLDFSKFIGKHLAILAMSGSGKSYFTSVLIEELLSLNESKISVVVFDSHRDYTFFADSNFKDNVIVVNAKNLKLNYLSLGSSQISEVLQIAHKGSQYLSSYFAHLKKQKKEGMSIPDLEELYHSIESDSAINRNTKEALLSSISHLKKFKFLSNQESFSIKNFKPGKLIIFDLFDIDDLQSKQLIVSYYLSKLFRARKKEKIPPILAIIEEAHNFCPEKQKASEALSRGIINTIAREGRKFFFSICLISQRPVHLSTTALSQCNTNVILKITNPYDLDHIKESAESIDSDSLSAIPSLDVGVGLISGEAAQFPFFVQIRKRKSYSLVSKEKTFAQAAKEYQEKLKQKQDALDAYLDPHSTNKDL
;
A
#
# COMPACT_ATOMS: atom_id res chain seq x y z
N MET A 1 -15.24 -38.42 -3.20
CA MET A 1 -16.64 -38.22 -2.78
C MET A 1 -17.14 -36.98 -3.49
N GLU A 2 -17.90 -37.17 -4.57
CA GLU A 2 -18.52 -36.08 -5.34
C GLU A 2 -19.41 -35.27 -4.41
N LYS A 3 -19.01 -34.02 -4.13
CA LYS A 3 -19.88 -33.06 -3.47
C LYS A 3 -20.98 -32.72 -4.46
N THR A 4 -22.23 -33.02 -4.10
CA THR A 4 -23.42 -32.58 -4.83
C THR A 4 -23.28 -31.12 -5.23
N PRO A 5 -23.55 -30.74 -6.49
CA PRO A 5 -23.54 -29.34 -6.90
C PRO A 5 -24.45 -28.54 -5.97
N THR A 6 -23.98 -27.38 -5.51
CA THR A 6 -24.83 -26.38 -4.87
C THR A 6 -26.04 -26.13 -5.77
N ALA A 7 -27.24 -25.91 -5.20
CA ALA A 7 -28.43 -25.62 -5.99
C ALA A 7 -28.15 -24.50 -7.03
N PRO A 8 -28.66 -24.61 -8.26
CA PRO A 8 -28.37 -23.65 -9.32
C PRO A 8 -28.84 -22.25 -8.92
N LEU A 9 -28.00 -21.25 -9.16
CA LEU A 9 -28.29 -19.84 -8.94
C LEU A 9 -29.29 -19.29 -9.95
N GLY A 10 -29.33 -19.88 -11.14
CA GLY A 10 -30.14 -19.41 -12.25
C GLY A 10 -29.84 -20.14 -13.56
N VAL A 11 -30.34 -19.61 -14.67
CA VAL A 11 -30.24 -20.24 -16.00
C VAL A 11 -29.75 -19.23 -17.03
N VAL A 12 -28.78 -19.65 -17.86
CA VAL A 12 -28.24 -18.83 -18.96
C VAL A 12 -29.34 -18.49 -19.97
N VAL A 13 -29.41 -17.22 -20.37
CA VAL A 13 -30.42 -16.71 -21.32
C VAL A 13 -29.80 -15.82 -22.39
N SER A 14 -30.51 -15.68 -23.49
CA SER A 14 -30.27 -14.65 -24.50
C SER A 14 -31.23 -13.49 -24.24
N LEU A 15 -30.71 -12.30 -23.96
CA LEU A 15 -31.51 -11.11 -23.65
C LEU A 15 -31.14 -9.97 -24.59
N PHE A 16 -30.20 -9.12 -24.16
CA PHE A 16 -29.69 -7.98 -24.92
C PHE A 16 -28.70 -8.44 -26.00
N ASP A 17 -27.81 -9.36 -25.60
CA ASP A 17 -26.86 -10.03 -26.45
C ASP A 17 -26.99 -11.55 -26.27
N THR A 18 -26.52 -12.30 -27.25
CA THR A 18 -26.33 -13.74 -27.14
C THR A 18 -25.09 -14.07 -26.32
N PRO A 19 -25.09 -15.15 -25.51
CA PRO A 19 -23.89 -15.62 -24.82
C PRO A 19 -22.70 -15.71 -25.78
N ASN A 20 -21.57 -15.13 -25.38
CA ASN A 20 -20.32 -15.13 -26.14
C ASN A 20 -19.16 -15.52 -25.21
N THR A 21 -17.93 -15.52 -25.73
CA THR A 21 -16.75 -15.94 -24.96
C THR A 21 -16.28 -14.92 -23.92
N ASN A 22 -16.82 -13.70 -23.93
CA ASN A 22 -16.49 -12.65 -22.96
C ASN A 22 -17.52 -12.54 -21.85
N PHE A 23 -18.80 -12.72 -22.16
CA PHE A 23 -19.88 -12.60 -21.18
C PHE A 23 -21.13 -13.39 -21.55
N PHE A 24 -21.96 -13.65 -20.54
CA PHE A 24 -23.30 -14.17 -20.70
C PHE A 24 -24.26 -13.57 -19.66
N TYR A 25 -25.56 -13.69 -19.92
CA TYR A 25 -26.60 -13.30 -18.98
C TYR A 25 -27.30 -14.55 -18.42
N PHE A 26 -27.79 -14.45 -17.19
CA PHE A 26 -28.61 -15.50 -16.61
C PHE A 26 -29.78 -14.92 -15.82
N VAL A 27 -30.92 -15.61 -15.83
CA VAL A 27 -32.07 -15.29 -14.98
C VAL A 27 -31.85 -15.89 -13.61
N ILE A 28 -31.99 -15.06 -12.58
CA ILE A 28 -31.69 -15.39 -11.20
C ILE A 28 -32.88 -16.14 -10.60
N LYS A 29 -32.63 -17.36 -10.12
CA LYS A 29 -33.62 -18.18 -9.39
C LYS A 29 -33.48 -18.05 -7.87
N ASN A 30 -32.26 -17.85 -7.38
CA ASN A 30 -31.95 -17.72 -5.96
C ASN A 30 -31.55 -16.28 -5.61
N SER A 31 -32.31 -15.63 -4.73
CA SER A 31 -32.19 -14.20 -4.41
C SER A 31 -30.93 -13.81 -3.61
N LYS A 32 -30.12 -14.78 -3.15
CA LYS A 32 -28.91 -14.52 -2.34
C LYS A 32 -27.63 -14.42 -3.17
N ILE A 33 -27.68 -13.72 -4.28
CA ILE A 33 -26.51 -13.45 -5.13
C ILE A 33 -25.98 -12.03 -4.94
N LYS A 34 -24.69 -11.84 -5.16
CA LYS A 34 -23.99 -10.57 -5.04
C LYS A 34 -23.07 -10.34 -6.22
N LYS A 35 -22.98 -9.09 -6.68
CA LYS A 35 -21.94 -8.65 -7.61
C LYS A 35 -20.56 -8.98 -7.01
N GLY A 36 -19.67 -9.54 -7.83
CA GLY A 36 -18.34 -9.99 -7.41
C GLY A 36 -18.25 -11.47 -7.02
N GLN A 37 -19.37 -12.22 -6.99
CA GLN A 37 -19.32 -13.67 -6.81
C GLN A 37 -18.81 -14.37 -8.08
N PHE A 38 -18.02 -15.40 -7.87
CA PHE A 38 -17.53 -16.28 -8.93
C PHE A 38 -18.53 -17.40 -9.15
N VAL A 39 -18.78 -17.70 -10.41
CA VAL A 39 -19.75 -18.70 -10.85
C VAL A 39 -19.14 -19.55 -11.94
N TYR A 40 -19.73 -20.71 -12.17
CA TYR A 40 -19.43 -21.52 -13.34
C TYR A 40 -20.70 -22.06 -13.99
N VAL A 41 -20.55 -22.44 -15.26
CA VAL A 41 -21.56 -23.16 -16.06
C VAL A 41 -20.87 -24.33 -16.75
N PHE A 42 -21.58 -25.43 -16.96
CA PHE A 42 -21.03 -26.55 -17.71
C PHE A 42 -21.00 -26.22 -19.21
N GLY A 43 -19.80 -26.29 -19.80
CA GLY A 43 -19.55 -26.10 -21.22
C GLY A 43 -19.70 -27.39 -22.02
N GLN A 44 -19.02 -27.46 -23.16
CA GLN A 44 -18.93 -28.70 -23.93
C GLN A 44 -17.92 -29.65 -23.26
N GLU A 45 -18.06 -30.96 -23.47
CA GLU A 45 -17.11 -31.96 -22.93
C GLU A 45 -16.92 -31.90 -21.39
N ASN A 46 -17.95 -31.45 -20.66
CA ASN A 46 -17.98 -31.36 -19.20
C ASN A 46 -16.97 -30.35 -18.59
N GLU A 47 -16.42 -29.42 -19.39
CA GLU A 47 -15.62 -28.31 -18.88
C GLU A 47 -16.47 -27.36 -18.03
N LYS A 48 -15.87 -26.67 -17.05
CA LYS A 48 -16.56 -25.61 -16.29
C LYS A 48 -16.13 -24.25 -16.81
N ILE A 49 -17.00 -23.57 -17.55
CA ILE A 49 -16.78 -22.17 -17.95
C ILE A 49 -16.91 -21.31 -16.70
N PHE A 50 -15.84 -20.63 -16.33
CA PHE A 50 -15.69 -19.88 -15.08
C PHE A 50 -15.75 -18.37 -15.32
N GLY A 51 -16.46 -17.66 -14.45
CA GLY A 51 -16.63 -16.21 -14.56
C GLY A 51 -17.02 -15.53 -13.25
N ILE A 52 -17.18 -14.21 -13.31
CA ILE A 52 -17.59 -13.36 -12.19
C ILE A 52 -18.84 -12.57 -12.53
N ILE A 53 -19.76 -12.44 -11.56
CA ILE A 53 -20.96 -11.60 -11.70
C ILE A 53 -20.52 -10.13 -11.65
N VAL A 54 -20.59 -9.42 -12.77
CA VAL A 54 -20.19 -8.01 -12.88
C VAL A 54 -21.36 -7.04 -12.69
N GLU A 55 -22.58 -7.52 -12.92
CA GLU A 55 -23.79 -6.70 -12.84
C GLU A 55 -24.99 -7.57 -12.40
N ILE A 56 -25.87 -6.97 -11.63
CA ILE A 56 -27.19 -7.53 -11.29
C ILE A 56 -28.20 -6.42 -11.56
N SER A 57 -29.18 -6.71 -12.41
CA SER A 57 -30.25 -5.79 -12.77
C SER A 57 -31.61 -6.46 -12.60
N TRP A 58 -32.63 -5.67 -12.29
CA TRP A 58 -34.01 -6.14 -12.28
C TRP A 58 -34.67 -5.81 -13.60
N TYR A 59 -35.42 -6.77 -14.12
CA TYR A 59 -36.13 -6.61 -15.38
C TYR A 59 -37.60 -6.88 -15.16
N ASN A 60 -38.41 -5.96 -15.65
CA ASN A 60 -39.84 -6.13 -15.73
C ASN A 60 -40.30 -5.86 -17.16
N ARG A 61 -40.96 -6.83 -17.79
CA ARG A 61 -41.39 -6.71 -19.19
C ARG A 61 -42.43 -5.62 -19.37
N TYR A 62 -43.32 -5.45 -18.40
CA TYR A 62 -44.43 -4.49 -18.46
C TYR A 62 -43.93 -3.05 -18.40
N TYR A 63 -42.98 -2.76 -17.49
CA TYR A 63 -42.42 -1.41 -17.34
C TYR A 63 -41.49 -0.97 -18.49
N ARG A 64 -41.32 -1.77 -19.54
CA ARG A 64 -40.58 -1.34 -20.75
C ARG A 64 -41.41 -0.53 -21.73
N ALA A 65 -42.72 -0.76 -21.76
CA ALA A 65 -43.63 0.02 -22.60
C ALA A 65 -43.99 1.33 -21.87
N HIS A 66 -43.04 2.27 -21.86
CA HIS A 66 -43.13 3.50 -21.08
C HIS A 66 -44.39 4.34 -21.39
N GLU A 67 -44.92 4.26 -22.62
CA GLU A 67 -46.17 4.91 -23.02
C GLU A 67 -47.39 4.25 -22.36
N GLU A 68 -47.48 2.92 -22.41
CA GLU A 68 -48.58 2.14 -21.81
C GLU A 68 -48.63 2.29 -20.28
N VAL A 69 -47.46 2.35 -19.64
CA VAL A 69 -47.34 2.58 -18.19
C VAL A 69 -47.82 3.98 -17.80
N ALA A 70 -47.48 4.99 -18.60
CA ALA A 70 -47.87 6.38 -18.33
C ALA A 70 -49.40 6.53 -18.40
N ASP A 71 -50.04 5.95 -19.42
CA ASP A 71 -51.49 5.99 -19.60
C ASP A 71 -52.24 5.24 -18.49
N LEU A 72 -51.73 4.06 -18.08
CA LEU A 72 -52.37 3.23 -17.07
C LEU A 72 -52.11 3.70 -15.63
N SER A 73 -51.08 4.53 -15.40
CA SER A 73 -50.80 5.12 -14.07
C SER A 73 -51.87 6.11 -13.61
N GLN A 74 -52.70 6.60 -14.54
CA GLN A 74 -53.84 7.47 -14.25
C GLN A 74 -55.07 6.71 -13.73
N PHE A 75 -55.06 5.38 -13.82
CA PHE A 75 -56.14 4.51 -13.35
C PHE A 75 -55.65 3.62 -12.19
N ASP A 76 -56.47 3.44 -11.13
CA ASP A 76 -56.15 2.56 -9.97
C ASP A 76 -56.09 1.05 -10.32
N SER A 77 -56.19 0.73 -11.62
CA SER A 77 -56.21 -0.59 -12.23
C SER A 77 -54.85 -1.32 -12.20
N MET A 78 -53.76 -0.64 -11.85
CA MET A 78 -52.42 -1.26 -11.72
C MET A 78 -52.38 -2.39 -10.67
N LYS A 79 -53.28 -2.39 -9.68
CA LYS A 79 -53.37 -3.45 -8.65
C LYS A 79 -53.80 -4.83 -9.20
N ASN A 80 -54.41 -4.88 -10.38
CA ASN A 80 -54.94 -6.12 -10.96
C ASN A 80 -53.97 -6.82 -11.92
N PHE A 81 -52.81 -6.21 -12.21
CA PHE A 81 -51.78 -6.83 -13.04
C PHE A 81 -50.75 -7.51 -12.14
N PRO A 82 -50.32 -8.75 -12.44
CA PRO A 82 -49.32 -9.48 -11.66
C PRO A 82 -47.91 -8.96 -11.98
N VAL A 83 -47.70 -7.66 -11.83
CA VAL A 83 -46.47 -6.97 -12.21
C VAL A 83 -45.26 -7.52 -11.44
N SER A 84 -45.48 -7.94 -10.19
CA SER A 84 -44.48 -8.61 -9.36
C SER A 84 -44.10 -10.02 -9.85
N GLU A 85 -44.98 -10.71 -10.56
CA GLU A 85 -44.70 -12.06 -11.11
C GLU A 85 -43.88 -12.01 -12.40
N TRP A 86 -43.81 -10.84 -13.05
CA TRP A 86 -43.03 -10.61 -14.28
C TRP A 86 -41.75 -9.83 -14.05
N GLU A 87 -41.42 -9.58 -12.78
CA GLU A 87 -40.13 -9.04 -12.37
C GLU A 87 -39.16 -10.20 -12.14
N TYR A 88 -38.02 -10.17 -12.83
CA TYR A 88 -36.96 -11.13 -12.65
C TYR A 88 -35.60 -10.46 -12.60
N GLY A 89 -34.73 -10.98 -11.73
CA GLY A 89 -33.34 -10.57 -11.68
C GLY A 89 -32.58 -11.14 -12.87
N ILE A 90 -31.74 -10.32 -13.50
CA ILE A 90 -30.73 -10.70 -14.48
C ILE A 90 -29.35 -10.49 -13.88
N GLY A 91 -28.51 -11.51 -13.94
CA GLY A 91 -27.08 -11.38 -13.68
C GLY A 91 -26.29 -11.35 -14.98
N LYS A 92 -25.34 -10.43 -15.10
CA LYS A 92 -24.32 -10.43 -16.17
C LYS A 92 -23.03 -11.03 -15.61
N VAL A 93 -22.52 -12.05 -16.30
CA VAL A 93 -21.28 -12.73 -15.93
C VAL A 93 -20.22 -12.45 -16.96
N LYS A 94 -19.05 -12.01 -16.52
CA LYS A 94 -17.84 -11.92 -17.33
C LYS A 94 -17.08 -13.24 -17.24
N ILE A 95 -16.77 -13.83 -18.38
CA ILE A 95 -16.04 -15.10 -18.47
C ILE A 95 -14.54 -14.82 -18.39
N PHE A 96 -13.84 -15.59 -17.56
CA PHE A 96 -12.38 -15.55 -17.49
C PHE A 96 -11.74 -16.70 -18.27
N GLY A 97 -12.36 -17.87 -18.27
CA GLY A 97 -11.80 -19.07 -18.88
C GLY A 97 -12.65 -20.29 -18.58
N SER A 98 -12.08 -21.47 -18.78
CA SER A 98 -12.69 -22.73 -18.40
C SER A 98 -11.76 -23.57 -17.53
N ILE A 99 -12.34 -24.44 -16.72
CA ILE A 99 -11.63 -25.39 -15.86
C ILE A 99 -11.88 -26.79 -16.42
N GLN A 100 -10.79 -27.47 -16.80
CA GLN A 100 -10.79 -28.84 -17.29
C GLN A 100 -9.73 -29.62 -16.50
N GLU A 101 -10.11 -30.76 -15.90
CA GLU A 101 -9.20 -31.59 -15.09
C GLU A 101 -8.39 -30.77 -14.04
N ASP A 102 -9.06 -29.87 -13.33
CA ASP A 102 -8.47 -28.95 -12.34
C ASP A 102 -7.42 -27.97 -12.89
N LYS A 103 -7.32 -27.83 -14.21
CA LYS A 103 -6.50 -26.82 -14.88
C LYS A 103 -7.37 -25.72 -15.45
N PHE A 104 -6.99 -24.48 -15.16
CA PHE A 104 -7.64 -23.32 -15.73
C PHE A 104 -6.99 -22.94 -17.07
N GLU A 105 -7.82 -22.84 -18.11
CA GLU A 105 -7.42 -22.52 -19.49
C GLU A 105 -8.30 -21.42 -20.08
N LYS A 106 -7.89 -20.89 -21.24
CA LYS A 106 -8.67 -19.88 -21.95
C LYS A 106 -9.91 -20.55 -22.57
N CYS A 107 -11.07 -19.95 -22.34
CA CYS A 107 -12.31 -20.42 -22.92
C CYS A 107 -12.44 -20.00 -24.39
N PHE A 108 -12.76 -20.95 -25.26
CA PHE A 108 -12.97 -20.70 -26.70
C PHE A 108 -14.44 -20.86 -27.13
N PHE A 109 -15.32 -21.34 -26.25
CA PHE A 109 -16.72 -21.59 -26.56
C PHE A 109 -17.67 -20.91 -25.57
N PRO A 110 -18.74 -20.24 -26.05
CA PRO A 110 -19.72 -19.65 -25.15
C PRO A 110 -20.59 -20.72 -24.48
N PRO A 111 -21.17 -20.42 -23.30
CA PRO A 111 -22.14 -21.30 -22.68
C PRO A 111 -23.45 -21.34 -23.48
N LYS A 112 -24.11 -22.50 -23.50
CA LYS A 112 -25.42 -22.67 -24.16
C LYS A 112 -26.52 -22.02 -23.33
N CYS A 113 -27.50 -21.42 -23.99
CA CYS A 113 -28.74 -21.00 -23.35
C CYS A 113 -29.45 -22.20 -22.71
N GLY A 114 -30.11 -21.98 -21.58
CA GLY A 114 -30.78 -23.02 -20.81
C GLY A 114 -29.88 -23.77 -19.82
N THR A 115 -28.56 -23.54 -19.85
CA THR A 115 -27.62 -24.16 -18.90
C THR A 115 -27.77 -23.54 -17.51
N ASP A 116 -27.72 -24.37 -16.47
CA ASP A 116 -27.74 -23.90 -15.09
C ASP A 116 -26.42 -23.23 -14.69
N VAL A 117 -26.53 -22.17 -13.90
CA VAL A 117 -25.40 -21.40 -13.33
C VAL A 117 -25.20 -21.81 -11.89
N PHE A 118 -23.96 -22.11 -11.51
CA PHE A 118 -23.59 -22.57 -10.18
C PHE A 118 -22.60 -21.61 -9.51
N LEU A 119 -22.62 -21.56 -8.17
CA LEU A 119 -21.60 -20.84 -7.41
C LEU A 119 -20.26 -21.59 -7.53
N ALA A 120 -19.16 -20.88 -7.72
CA ALA A 120 -17.83 -21.48 -7.75
C ALA A 120 -17.53 -22.18 -6.42
N THR A 121 -17.06 -23.43 -6.51
CA THR A 121 -16.64 -24.19 -5.32
C THR A 121 -15.24 -23.76 -4.90
N LYS A 122 -14.83 -24.17 -3.68
CA LYS A 122 -13.46 -23.95 -3.20
C LYS A 122 -12.40 -24.56 -4.12
N ASP A 123 -12.71 -25.72 -4.71
CA ASP A 123 -11.78 -26.42 -5.60
C ASP A 123 -11.65 -25.65 -6.93
N ASP A 124 -12.77 -25.17 -7.49
CA ASP A 124 -12.75 -24.32 -8.69
C ASP A 124 -11.90 -23.04 -8.48
N LEU A 125 -12.11 -22.38 -7.34
CA LEU A 125 -11.37 -21.16 -6.98
C LEU A 125 -9.87 -21.42 -6.80
N ASN A 126 -9.49 -22.55 -6.18
CA ASN A 126 -8.08 -22.92 -6.03
C ASN A 126 -7.43 -23.25 -7.37
N SER A 127 -8.15 -23.90 -8.30
CA SER A 127 -7.66 -24.21 -9.65
C SER A 127 -7.41 -22.94 -10.48
N VAL A 128 -8.23 -21.90 -10.30
CA VAL A 128 -8.10 -20.61 -10.99
C VAL A 128 -7.02 -19.74 -10.37
N PHE A 129 -7.10 -19.47 -9.07
CA PHE A 129 -6.22 -18.50 -8.40
C PHE A 129 -4.91 -19.10 -7.91
N LYS A 130 -4.80 -20.43 -7.83
CA LYS A 130 -3.61 -21.17 -7.41
C LYS A 130 -3.09 -20.71 -6.04
N PHE A 131 -3.99 -20.52 -5.08
CA PHE A 131 -3.63 -20.14 -3.72
C PHE A 131 -2.73 -21.20 -3.08
N GLU A 132 -1.61 -20.76 -2.51
CA GLU A 132 -0.58 -21.65 -1.96
C GLU A 132 -0.88 -22.03 -0.52
N GLN A 133 -0.61 -23.28 -0.12
CA GLN A 133 -0.85 -23.70 1.27
C GLN A 133 -0.01 -22.89 2.28
N ASN A 134 1.23 -22.56 1.89
CA ASN A 134 2.24 -21.84 2.69
C ASN A 134 2.45 -20.39 2.21
N GLY A 135 1.52 -19.84 1.44
CA GLY A 135 1.56 -18.44 0.99
C GLY A 135 1.18 -17.44 2.09
N LEU A 136 1.33 -16.14 1.78
CA LEU A 136 0.92 -15.03 2.63
C LEU A 136 -0.61 -15.02 2.77
N ASN A 137 -1.13 -15.28 3.97
CA ASN A 137 -2.57 -15.26 4.22
C ASN A 137 -3.06 -13.84 4.51
N LEU A 138 -3.66 -13.21 3.50
CA LEU A 138 -4.13 -11.83 3.57
C LEU A 138 -5.58 -11.69 4.06
N GLY A 139 -6.36 -12.77 4.00
CA GLY A 139 -7.81 -12.68 4.19
C GLY A 139 -8.59 -13.78 3.51
N LYS A 140 -9.87 -13.51 3.26
CA LYS A 140 -10.75 -14.40 2.51
C LYS A 140 -11.18 -13.75 1.20
N LEU A 141 -11.38 -14.56 0.17
CA LEU A 141 -11.93 -14.09 -1.10
C LEU A 141 -13.33 -13.50 -0.84
N LEU A 142 -13.60 -12.30 -1.36
CA LEU A 142 -14.85 -11.61 -1.06
C LEU A 142 -16.05 -12.45 -1.51
N TYR A 143 -17.01 -12.66 -0.60
CA TYR A 143 -18.20 -13.50 -0.78
C TYR A 143 -17.98 -15.01 -0.88
N HIS A 144 -16.75 -15.51 -0.62
CA HIS A 144 -16.44 -16.94 -0.61
C HIS A 144 -15.68 -17.33 0.65
N ASP A 145 -15.89 -18.56 1.12
CA ASP A 145 -15.17 -19.10 2.28
C ASP A 145 -13.85 -19.75 1.87
N VAL A 146 -12.97 -18.97 1.23
CA VAL A 146 -11.66 -19.41 0.73
C VAL A 146 -10.59 -18.43 1.18
N ASP A 147 -9.56 -18.94 1.86
CA ASP A 147 -8.42 -18.13 2.28
C ASP A 147 -7.58 -17.72 1.07
N VAL A 148 -7.28 -16.43 0.98
CA VAL A 148 -6.37 -15.88 -0.03
C VAL A 148 -4.95 -16.00 0.51
N LYS A 149 -4.25 -17.04 0.03
CA LYS A 149 -2.84 -17.30 0.34
C LYS A 149 -1.99 -17.13 -0.91
N LEU A 150 -1.23 -16.06 -0.96
CA LEU A 150 -0.47 -15.68 -2.16
C LEU A 150 1.01 -16.03 -2.04
N ASP A 151 1.60 -16.42 -3.17
CA ASP A 151 3.06 -16.61 -3.30
C ASP A 151 3.78 -15.34 -2.85
N PHE A 152 4.63 -15.48 -1.83
CA PHE A 152 5.41 -14.38 -1.26
C PHE A 152 6.29 -13.68 -2.30
N SER A 153 6.96 -14.46 -3.15
CA SER A 153 7.89 -13.95 -4.17
C SER A 153 7.15 -13.18 -5.26
N LYS A 154 5.98 -13.66 -5.69
CA LYS A 154 5.13 -12.92 -6.64
C LYS A 154 4.53 -11.68 -6.00
N PHE A 155 4.14 -11.77 -4.74
CA PHE A 155 3.49 -10.67 -4.03
C PHE A 155 4.39 -9.43 -3.89
N ILE A 156 5.64 -9.62 -3.45
CA ILE A 156 6.55 -8.50 -3.19
C ILE A 156 7.73 -8.37 -4.16
N GLY A 157 8.07 -9.42 -4.92
CA GLY A 157 9.33 -9.51 -5.67
C GLY A 157 9.45 -8.54 -6.85
N LYS A 158 8.31 -8.04 -7.36
CA LYS A 158 8.25 -7.01 -8.42
C LYS A 158 7.61 -5.71 -7.92
N HIS A 159 7.94 -5.34 -6.69
CA HIS A 159 7.44 -4.15 -6.00
C HIS A 159 5.92 -4.18 -5.77
N LEU A 160 5.46 -3.37 -4.83
CA LEU A 160 4.08 -3.38 -4.36
C LEU A 160 3.57 -1.95 -4.23
N ALA A 161 2.36 -1.68 -4.70
CA ALA A 161 1.65 -0.44 -4.37
C ALA A 161 0.41 -0.76 -3.53
N ILE A 162 0.22 0.00 -2.44
CA ILE A 162 -0.98 -0.04 -1.61
C ILE A 162 -1.66 1.32 -1.71
N LEU A 163 -2.80 1.37 -2.40
CA LEU A 163 -3.49 2.62 -2.73
C LEU A 163 -4.86 2.66 -2.06
N ALA A 164 -5.17 3.72 -1.33
CA ALA A 164 -6.52 3.93 -0.79
C ALA A 164 -6.76 5.33 -0.23
N MET A 165 -8.01 5.78 -0.16
CA MET A 165 -8.34 7.00 0.60
C MET A 165 -8.09 6.86 2.12
N SER A 166 -8.14 7.98 2.85
CA SER A 166 -8.01 7.96 4.32
C SER A 166 -9.15 7.16 4.97
N GLY A 167 -8.85 6.40 6.03
CA GLY A 167 -9.83 5.57 6.73
C GLY A 167 -10.20 4.24 6.05
N SER A 168 -9.71 3.94 4.83
CA SER A 168 -10.02 2.68 4.13
C SER A 168 -9.31 1.44 4.67
N GLY A 169 -8.35 1.61 5.59
CA GLY A 169 -7.59 0.51 6.19
C GLY A 169 -6.23 0.21 5.56
N LYS A 170 -5.54 1.20 4.96
CA LYS A 170 -4.18 1.02 4.39
C LYS A 170 -3.20 0.46 5.42
N SER A 171 -3.01 1.18 6.53
CA SER A 171 -2.07 0.79 7.58
C SER A 171 -2.47 -0.52 8.26
N TYR A 172 -3.77 -0.79 8.29
CA TYR A 172 -4.32 -2.07 8.75
C TYR A 172 -3.91 -3.23 7.84
N PHE A 173 -4.09 -3.09 6.52
CA PHE A 173 -3.62 -4.08 5.55
C PHE A 173 -2.10 -4.26 5.61
N THR A 174 -1.34 -3.17 5.65
CA THR A 174 0.12 -3.19 5.76
C THR A 174 0.56 -3.92 7.03
N SER A 175 -0.14 -3.74 8.16
CA SER A 175 0.12 -4.49 9.39
C SER A 175 -0.11 -6.00 9.18
N VAL A 176 -1.20 -6.40 8.52
CA VAL A 176 -1.46 -7.82 8.18
C VAL A 176 -0.33 -8.38 7.32
N LEU A 177 0.13 -7.63 6.32
CA LEU A 177 1.27 -8.01 5.49
C LEU A 177 2.56 -8.17 6.32
N ILE A 178 2.88 -7.21 7.19
CA ILE A 178 4.06 -7.28 8.06
C ILE A 178 3.99 -8.50 8.98
N GLU A 179 2.82 -8.83 9.55
CA GLU A 179 2.63 -10.04 10.36
C GLU A 179 2.95 -11.32 9.58
N GLU A 180 2.46 -11.46 8.35
CA GLU A 180 2.73 -12.63 7.52
C GLU A 180 4.22 -12.72 7.18
N LEU A 181 4.86 -11.59 6.84
CA LEU A 181 6.30 -11.53 6.55
C LEU A 181 7.18 -11.89 7.75
N LEU A 182 6.82 -11.44 8.95
CA LEU A 182 7.54 -11.78 10.18
C LEU A 182 7.29 -13.23 10.64
N SER A 183 6.18 -13.84 10.20
CA SER A 183 5.83 -15.23 10.52
C SER A 183 6.46 -16.24 9.57
N LEU A 184 7.21 -15.81 8.54
CA LEU A 184 7.91 -16.72 7.64
C LEU A 184 9.01 -17.50 8.38
N ASN A 185 9.01 -18.82 8.26
CA ASN A 185 9.97 -19.68 8.95
C ASN A 185 11.33 -19.76 8.24
N GLU A 186 11.34 -19.96 6.92
CA GLU A 186 12.54 -20.25 6.14
C GLU A 186 13.03 -19.04 5.33
N SER A 187 12.13 -18.41 4.56
CA SER A 187 12.46 -17.32 3.63
C SER A 187 12.42 -15.93 4.30
N LYS A 188 13.17 -15.77 5.39
CA LYS A 188 13.15 -14.53 6.20
C LYS A 188 13.85 -13.36 5.49
N ILE A 189 13.10 -12.28 5.27
CA ILE A 189 13.62 -11.00 4.77
C ILE A 189 13.76 -9.98 5.89
N SER A 190 14.45 -8.87 5.63
CA SER A 190 14.39 -7.69 6.50
C SER A 190 13.31 -6.74 5.98
N VAL A 191 12.40 -6.32 6.86
CA VAL A 191 11.33 -5.36 6.53
C VAL A 191 11.71 -4.02 7.13
N VAL A 192 11.63 -2.96 6.33
CA VAL A 192 11.93 -1.60 6.77
C VAL A 192 10.70 -0.75 6.51
N VAL A 193 10.25 0.00 7.51
CA VAL A 193 9.11 0.91 7.38
C VAL A 193 9.60 2.33 7.64
N PHE A 194 9.32 3.24 6.72
CA PHE A 194 9.43 4.68 6.96
C PHE A 194 8.05 5.19 7.34
N ASP A 195 7.82 5.35 8.64
CA ASP A 195 6.53 5.62 9.28
C ASP A 195 6.38 7.11 9.56
N SER A 196 5.44 7.77 8.88
CA SER A 196 5.17 9.20 9.03
C SER A 196 4.14 9.50 10.12
N HIS A 197 3.32 8.51 10.50
CA HIS A 197 2.15 8.69 11.36
C HIS A 197 2.15 7.88 12.66
N ARG A 198 3.21 7.10 12.93
CA ARG A 198 3.32 6.15 14.05
C ARG A 198 2.32 5.00 13.98
N ASP A 199 1.91 4.63 12.77
CA ASP A 199 0.92 3.58 12.57
C ASP A 199 1.47 2.18 12.85
N TYR A 200 2.80 2.01 12.92
CA TYR A 200 3.44 0.69 13.04
C TYR A 200 4.26 0.51 14.32
N THR A 201 4.51 1.57 15.08
CA THR A 201 5.36 1.49 16.30
C THR A 201 4.84 0.51 17.34
N PHE A 202 3.53 0.27 17.38
CA PHE A 202 2.88 -0.71 18.27
C PHE A 202 3.38 -2.16 18.09
N PHE A 203 4.02 -2.49 16.96
CA PHE A 203 4.64 -3.80 16.77
C PHE A 203 5.71 -4.10 17.84
N ALA A 204 6.36 -3.08 18.40
CA ALA A 204 7.32 -3.21 19.49
C ALA A 204 6.70 -3.72 20.80
N ASP A 205 5.38 -3.54 20.97
CA ASP A 205 4.62 -4.00 22.13
C ASP A 205 3.75 -5.23 21.83
N SER A 206 3.90 -5.81 20.63
CA SER A 206 3.11 -6.94 20.15
C SER A 206 3.79 -8.30 20.41
N ASN A 207 3.11 -9.37 19.99
CA ASN A 207 3.67 -10.73 19.92
C ASN A 207 4.94 -10.84 19.03
N PHE A 208 5.27 -9.80 18.26
CA PHE A 208 6.45 -9.74 17.40
C PHE A 208 7.62 -8.94 18.00
N LYS A 209 7.50 -8.41 19.23
CA LYS A 209 8.46 -7.47 19.85
C LYS A 209 9.93 -7.85 19.69
N ASP A 210 10.28 -9.13 19.81
CA ASP A 210 11.66 -9.62 19.74
C ASP A 210 12.30 -9.41 18.35
N ASN A 211 11.46 -9.21 17.33
CA ASN A 211 11.85 -8.99 15.95
C ASN A 211 11.76 -7.53 15.50
N VAL A 212 11.40 -6.61 16.39
CA VAL A 212 11.11 -5.22 16.04
C VAL A 212 12.21 -4.30 16.58
N ILE A 213 12.65 -3.36 15.76
CA ILE A 213 13.56 -2.29 16.15
C ILE A 213 12.92 -0.97 15.74
N VAL A 214 12.55 -0.14 16.71
CA VAL A 214 12.04 1.21 16.47
C VAL A 214 13.18 2.21 16.56
N VAL A 215 13.33 3.01 15.51
CA VAL A 215 14.34 4.05 15.38
C VAL A 215 13.63 5.40 15.33
N ASN A 216 13.65 6.15 16.44
CA ASN A 216 13.12 7.51 16.45
C ASN A 216 14.06 8.43 15.65
N ALA A 217 13.54 9.02 14.57
CA ALA A 217 14.31 9.86 13.67
C ALA A 217 14.87 11.13 14.31
N LYS A 218 14.24 11.64 15.38
CA LYS A 218 14.70 12.83 16.12
C LYS A 218 16.05 12.60 16.80
N ASN A 219 16.33 11.37 17.22
CA ASN A 219 17.58 10.98 17.88
C ASN A 219 18.61 10.38 16.91
N LEU A 220 18.30 10.41 15.62
CA LEU A 220 19.11 9.79 14.59
C LEU A 220 20.33 10.67 14.29
N LYS A 221 21.49 10.03 14.17
CA LYS A 221 22.72 10.65 13.69
C LYS A 221 23.10 9.98 12.37
N LEU A 222 23.09 10.75 11.30
CA LEU A 222 23.47 10.33 9.95
C LEU A 222 24.86 10.80 9.64
N ASN A 223 25.73 9.87 9.24
CA ASN A 223 27.09 10.24 8.90
C ASN A 223 27.12 11.06 7.60
N TYR A 224 27.47 12.35 7.66
CA TYR A 224 27.47 13.24 6.49
C TYR A 224 28.43 12.77 5.39
N LEU A 225 29.52 12.07 5.75
CA LEU A 225 30.42 11.47 4.77
C LEU A 225 29.74 10.38 3.96
N SER A 226 28.70 9.73 4.46
CA SER A 226 28.01 8.65 3.73
C SER A 226 27.10 9.17 2.60
N LEU A 227 26.84 10.47 2.55
CA LEU A 227 26.08 11.09 1.47
C LEU A 227 26.79 10.90 0.13
N GLY A 228 26.05 10.46 -0.88
CA GLY A 228 26.54 10.40 -2.26
C GLY A 228 26.51 11.77 -2.93
N SER A 229 27.21 11.90 -4.06
CA SER A 229 27.24 13.15 -4.85
C SER A 229 25.85 13.61 -5.29
N SER A 230 24.96 12.70 -5.72
CA SER A 230 23.56 13.02 -6.07
C SER A 230 22.81 13.64 -4.90
N GLN A 231 22.88 12.98 -3.72
CA GLN A 231 22.21 13.44 -2.51
C GLN A 231 22.75 14.79 -2.06
N ILE A 232 24.07 14.99 -2.12
CA ILE A 232 24.71 16.27 -1.84
C ILE A 232 24.17 17.33 -2.80
N SER A 233 24.11 17.05 -4.11
CA SER A 233 23.63 18.00 -5.10
C SER A 233 22.16 18.37 -4.89
N GLU A 234 21.33 17.38 -4.57
CA GLU A 234 19.90 17.54 -4.30
C GLU A 234 19.67 18.36 -3.03
N VAL A 235 20.34 18.01 -1.91
CA VAL A 235 20.22 18.72 -0.62
C VAL A 235 20.66 20.16 -0.73
N LEU A 236 21.78 20.41 -1.41
CA LEU A 236 22.37 21.74 -1.48
C LEU A 236 21.70 22.65 -2.53
N GLN A 237 20.88 22.08 -3.42
CA GLN A 237 20.30 22.77 -4.58
C GLN A 237 21.34 23.50 -5.45
N ILE A 238 22.59 23.04 -5.42
CA ILE A 238 23.70 23.65 -6.17
C ILE A 238 23.91 22.95 -7.50
N ALA A 239 24.46 23.70 -8.45
CA ALA A 239 24.94 23.15 -9.72
C ALA A 239 25.99 22.06 -9.48
N HIS A 240 26.03 21.10 -10.41
CA HIS A 240 26.84 19.87 -10.34
C HIS A 240 28.34 20.08 -10.02
N LYS A 241 28.91 21.24 -10.37
CA LYS A 241 30.32 21.59 -10.06
C LYS A 241 30.54 21.79 -8.56
N GLY A 242 29.60 22.42 -7.86
CA GLY A 242 29.70 22.65 -6.40
C GLY A 242 29.62 21.33 -5.61
N SER A 243 28.72 20.43 -6.01
CA SER A 243 28.59 19.11 -5.39
C SER A 243 29.80 18.21 -5.65
N GLN A 244 30.50 18.39 -6.77
CA GLN A 244 31.78 17.71 -7.05
C GLN A 244 32.89 18.14 -6.10
N TYR A 245 33.04 19.44 -5.82
CA TYR A 245 34.05 19.90 -4.85
C TYR A 245 33.83 19.29 -3.47
N LEU A 246 32.59 19.34 -2.96
CA LEU A 246 32.28 18.76 -1.65
C LEU A 246 32.44 17.24 -1.63
N SER A 247 32.05 16.55 -2.71
CA SER A 247 32.22 15.10 -2.84
C SER A 247 33.68 14.68 -2.82
N SER A 248 34.54 15.40 -3.55
CA SER A 248 35.99 15.17 -3.57
C SER A 248 36.61 15.43 -2.20
N TYR A 249 36.19 16.49 -1.53
CA TYR A 249 36.63 16.80 -0.17
C TYR A 249 36.19 15.72 0.84
N PHE A 250 34.94 15.25 0.78
CA PHE A 250 34.48 14.13 1.61
C PHE A 250 35.21 12.82 1.30
N ALA A 251 35.63 12.60 0.05
CA ALA A 251 36.46 11.45 -0.30
C ALA A 251 37.85 11.50 0.35
N HIS A 252 38.45 12.70 0.42
CA HIS A 252 39.70 12.92 1.15
C HIS A 252 39.54 12.63 2.65
N LEU A 253 38.50 13.17 3.30
CA LEU A 253 38.21 12.90 4.72
C LEU A 253 37.98 11.40 4.99
N LYS A 254 37.29 10.69 4.09
CA LYS A 254 37.14 9.23 4.19
C LYS A 254 38.47 8.48 4.15
N LYS A 255 39.45 8.97 3.39
CA LYS A 255 40.78 8.38 3.33
C LYS A 255 41.53 8.59 4.65
N GLN A 256 41.52 9.81 5.16
CA GLN A 256 42.10 10.14 6.48
C GLN A 256 41.47 9.31 7.60
N LYS A 257 40.14 9.11 7.57
CA LYS A 257 39.45 8.22 8.53
C LYS A 257 40.03 6.79 8.53
N LYS A 258 40.34 6.25 7.34
CA LYS A 258 40.92 4.89 7.22
C LYS A 258 42.35 4.83 7.74
N GLU A 259 43.06 5.96 7.72
CA GLU A 259 44.40 6.13 8.28
C GLU A 259 44.37 6.38 9.79
N GLY A 260 43.20 6.33 10.43
CA GLY A 260 43.03 6.47 11.88
C GLY A 260 42.84 7.91 12.38
N MET A 261 42.75 8.89 11.48
CA MET A 261 42.52 10.28 11.89
C MET A 261 41.08 10.50 12.36
N SER A 262 40.92 11.40 13.34
CA SER A 262 39.61 11.87 13.78
C SER A 262 38.93 12.62 12.64
N ILE A 263 37.61 12.46 12.53
CA ILE A 263 36.81 13.16 11.53
C ILE A 263 36.11 14.32 12.21
N PRO A 264 36.29 15.55 11.72
CA PRO A 264 35.70 16.72 12.34
C PRO A 264 34.18 16.67 12.25
N ASP A 265 33.51 17.29 13.21
CA ASP A 265 32.09 17.60 13.03
C ASP A 265 31.89 18.71 11.97
N LEU A 266 30.64 19.07 11.65
CA LEU A 266 30.38 20.07 10.62
C LEU A 266 30.83 21.49 11.01
N GLU A 267 30.93 21.80 12.30
CA GLU A 267 31.39 23.10 12.80
C GLU A 267 32.92 23.21 12.70
N GLU A 268 33.62 22.20 13.20
CA GLU A 268 35.06 22.06 13.04
C GLU A 268 35.44 22.06 11.56
N LEU A 269 34.66 21.39 10.72
CA LEU A 269 34.88 21.38 9.29
C LEU A 269 34.74 22.76 8.66
N TYR A 270 33.72 23.52 9.05
CA TYR A 270 33.52 24.89 8.58
C TYR A 270 34.74 25.77 8.91
N HIS A 271 35.19 25.75 10.17
CA HIS A 271 36.35 26.54 10.60
C HIS A 271 37.66 26.08 9.97
N SER A 272 37.84 24.76 9.78
CA SER A 272 39.04 24.24 9.11
C SER A 272 39.14 24.74 7.66
N ILE A 273 38.03 24.75 6.92
CA ILE A 273 37.99 25.26 5.56
C ILE A 273 38.15 26.77 5.56
N GLU A 274 37.53 27.50 6.49
CA GLU A 274 37.64 28.96 6.60
C GLU A 274 39.08 29.42 6.87
N SER A 275 39.83 28.68 7.67
CA SER A 275 41.24 28.99 8.00
C SER A 275 42.25 28.51 6.94
N ASP A 276 41.89 27.58 6.05
CA ASP A 276 42.80 27.02 5.06
C ASP A 276 43.12 28.03 3.93
N SER A 277 44.37 28.52 3.89
CA SER A 277 44.86 29.46 2.89
C SER A 277 45.24 28.80 1.55
N ALA A 278 45.34 27.47 1.49
CA ALA A 278 45.69 26.75 0.26
C ALA A 278 44.50 26.56 -0.69
N ILE A 279 43.26 26.69 -0.19
CA ILE A 279 42.04 26.56 -1.00
C ILE A 279 41.77 27.88 -1.75
N ASN A 280 41.58 27.80 -3.07
CA ASN A 280 41.17 28.95 -3.89
C ASN A 280 39.89 29.59 -3.32
N ARG A 281 39.87 30.94 -3.27
CA ARG A 281 38.75 31.75 -2.77
C ARG A 281 37.37 31.29 -3.26
N ASN A 282 37.20 31.07 -4.56
CA ASN A 282 35.89 30.69 -5.13
C ASN A 282 35.45 29.29 -4.66
N THR A 283 36.39 28.36 -4.57
CA THR A 283 36.14 27.00 -4.06
C THR A 283 35.83 27.03 -2.57
N LYS A 284 36.55 27.87 -1.82
CA LYS A 284 36.37 28.08 -0.38
C LYS A 284 34.96 28.61 -0.08
N GLU A 285 34.54 29.69 -0.74
CA GLU A 285 33.21 30.27 -0.61
C GLU A 285 32.10 29.24 -0.92
N ALA A 286 32.27 28.43 -1.98
CA ALA A 286 31.33 27.37 -2.34
C ALA A 286 31.23 26.24 -1.29
N LEU A 287 32.38 25.79 -0.73
CA LEU A 287 32.42 24.76 0.31
C LEU A 287 31.80 25.26 1.62
N LEU A 288 32.13 26.48 2.04
CA LEU A 288 31.57 27.09 3.26
C LEU A 288 30.05 27.25 3.14
N SER A 289 29.55 27.75 2.00
CA SER A 289 28.10 27.82 1.74
C SER A 289 27.43 26.44 1.82
N SER A 290 28.08 25.43 1.24
CA SER A 290 27.57 24.06 1.27
C SER A 290 27.50 23.47 2.68
N ILE A 291 28.55 23.64 3.48
CA ILE A 291 28.59 23.15 4.87
C ILE A 291 27.57 23.89 5.73
N SER A 292 27.43 25.22 5.58
CA SER A 292 26.39 26.00 6.25
C SER A 292 24.98 25.48 5.94
N HIS A 293 24.73 25.01 4.71
CA HIS A 293 23.46 24.39 4.37
C HIS A 293 23.30 23.02 5.07
N LEU A 294 24.32 22.16 5.05
CA LEU A 294 24.27 20.87 5.74
C LEU A 294 24.04 21.02 7.25
N LYS A 295 24.62 22.04 7.88
CA LYS A 295 24.43 22.35 9.30
C LYS A 295 22.96 22.60 9.70
N LYS A 296 22.08 22.96 8.77
CA LYS A 296 20.64 23.09 9.04
C LYS A 296 20.01 21.76 9.46
N PHE A 297 20.55 20.65 8.98
CA PHE A 297 20.11 19.30 9.33
C PHE A 297 20.85 18.80 10.57
N LYS A 298 20.29 19.07 11.76
CA LYS A 298 20.91 18.73 13.06
C LYS A 298 21.22 17.25 13.27
N PHE A 299 20.58 16.36 12.51
CA PHE A 299 20.85 14.93 12.53
C PHE A 299 22.10 14.54 11.73
N LEU A 300 22.69 15.42 10.90
CA LEU A 300 23.96 15.15 10.23
C LEU A 300 25.13 15.26 11.23
N SER A 301 25.97 14.23 11.26
CA SER A 301 27.08 14.08 12.21
C SER A 301 28.28 13.38 11.57
N ASN A 302 29.44 13.40 12.22
CA ASN A 302 30.60 12.57 11.89
C ASN A 302 30.45 11.10 12.36
N GLN A 303 29.45 10.83 13.20
CA GLN A 303 29.06 9.51 13.70
C GLN A 303 27.78 9.01 13.04
N GLU A 304 27.50 7.72 13.22
CA GLU A 304 26.25 7.10 12.79
C GLU A 304 25.62 6.35 13.96
N SER A 305 24.38 6.68 14.33
CA SER A 305 23.70 6.01 15.44
C SER A 305 23.01 4.71 15.03
N PHE A 306 22.65 4.55 13.74
CA PHE A 306 21.97 3.35 13.24
C PHE A 306 22.57 2.87 11.92
N SER A 307 23.25 1.73 11.94
CA SER A 307 24.04 1.21 10.82
C SER A 307 23.39 0.05 10.07
N ILE A 308 23.93 -0.30 8.91
CA ILE A 308 23.48 -1.43 8.09
C ILE A 308 23.55 -2.79 8.80
N LYS A 309 24.32 -2.92 9.90
CA LYS A 309 24.45 -4.18 10.65
C LYS A 309 23.17 -4.59 11.39
N ASN A 310 22.25 -3.64 11.60
CA ASN A 310 20.99 -3.88 12.29
C ASN A 310 19.94 -4.56 11.39
N PHE A 311 20.14 -4.56 10.07
CA PHE A 311 19.22 -5.16 9.10
C PHE A 311 19.53 -6.65 8.98
N LYS A 312 18.77 -7.47 9.72
CA LYS A 312 18.94 -8.93 9.81
C LYS A 312 17.69 -9.65 9.29
N PRO A 313 17.81 -10.91 8.84
CA PRO A 313 16.65 -11.72 8.43
C PRO A 313 15.59 -11.78 9.53
N GLY A 314 14.32 -11.60 9.17
CA GLY A 314 13.18 -11.69 10.07
C GLY A 314 13.05 -10.51 11.03
N LYS A 315 13.79 -9.40 10.80
CA LYS A 315 13.65 -8.17 11.58
C LYS A 315 12.79 -7.14 10.85
N LEU A 316 11.90 -6.50 11.61
CA LEU A 316 11.17 -5.29 11.26
C LEU A 316 11.91 -4.08 11.84
N ILE A 317 12.34 -3.16 10.98
CA ILE A 317 12.95 -1.89 11.37
C ILE A 317 11.97 -0.78 11.04
N ILE A 318 11.54 -0.02 12.04
CA ILE A 318 10.61 1.10 11.88
C ILE A 318 11.36 2.39 12.12
N PHE A 319 11.52 3.19 11.06
CA PHE A 319 11.96 4.58 11.18
C PHE A 319 10.74 5.45 11.47
N ASP A 320 10.60 5.87 12.72
CA ASP A 320 9.55 6.79 13.16
C ASP A 320 9.95 8.23 12.79
N LEU A 321 9.28 8.77 11.77
CA LEU A 321 9.48 10.12 11.22
C LEU A 321 8.46 11.14 11.77
N PHE A 322 7.59 10.75 12.71
CA PHE A 322 6.49 11.60 13.18
C PHE A 322 6.98 12.89 13.84
N ASP A 323 8.02 12.79 14.68
CA ASP A 323 8.58 13.94 15.41
C ASP A 323 9.47 14.86 14.53
N ILE A 324 9.59 14.59 13.23
CA ILE A 324 10.30 15.46 12.29
C ILE A 324 9.30 16.42 11.66
N ASP A 325 9.49 17.72 11.85
CA ASP A 325 8.51 18.72 11.41
C ASP A 325 8.56 18.97 9.90
N ASP A 326 9.76 19.05 9.31
CA ASP A 326 9.93 19.45 7.92
C ASP A 326 10.08 18.25 6.96
N LEU A 327 9.46 18.37 5.79
CA LEU A 327 9.43 17.31 4.78
C LEU A 327 10.82 17.04 4.19
N GLN A 328 11.68 18.06 4.04
CA GLN A 328 13.01 17.88 3.47
C GLN A 328 13.88 16.98 4.36
N SER A 329 13.84 17.16 5.68
CA SER A 329 14.50 16.28 6.64
C SER A 329 13.99 14.85 6.55
N LYS A 330 12.67 14.64 6.47
CA LYS A 330 12.10 13.30 6.26
C LYS A 330 12.61 12.68 4.95
N GLN A 331 12.54 13.41 3.84
CA GLN A 331 13.04 12.95 2.53
C GLN A 331 14.53 12.65 2.56
N LEU A 332 15.35 13.45 3.25
CA LEU A 332 16.79 13.22 3.38
C LEU A 332 17.09 11.93 4.15
N ILE A 333 16.39 11.69 5.26
CA ILE A 333 16.53 10.45 6.04
C ILE A 333 16.16 9.22 5.19
N VAL A 334 15.02 9.27 4.51
CA VAL A 334 14.57 8.20 3.60
C VAL A 334 15.59 7.99 2.48
N SER A 335 16.02 9.06 1.82
CA SER A 335 17.01 9.01 0.74
C SER A 335 18.33 8.40 1.20
N TYR A 336 18.82 8.81 2.38
CA TYR A 336 20.03 8.30 3.00
C TYR A 336 19.99 6.78 3.19
N TYR A 337 18.96 6.29 3.87
CA TYR A 337 18.85 4.86 4.17
C TYR A 337 18.57 4.03 2.92
N LEU A 338 17.66 4.45 2.04
CA LEU A 338 17.41 3.73 0.79
C LEU A 338 18.69 3.60 -0.04
N SER A 339 19.45 4.69 -0.20
CA SER A 339 20.72 4.67 -0.94
C SER A 339 21.76 3.75 -0.31
N LYS A 340 21.86 3.78 1.02
CA LYS A 340 22.83 2.97 1.77
C LYS A 340 22.47 1.49 1.75
N LEU A 341 21.21 1.16 1.96
CA LEU A 341 20.69 -0.20 1.92
C LEU A 341 20.79 -0.77 0.51
N PHE A 342 20.47 0.01 -0.53
CA PHE A 342 20.57 -0.44 -1.91
C PHE A 342 22.01 -0.79 -2.28
N ARG A 343 22.98 0.05 -1.90
CA ARG A 343 24.42 -0.24 -2.08
C ARG A 343 24.87 -1.45 -1.28
N ALA A 344 24.39 -1.62 -0.05
CA ALA A 344 24.72 -2.77 0.79
C ALA A 344 24.15 -4.07 0.20
N ARG A 345 22.92 -4.03 -0.33
CA ARG A 345 22.29 -5.18 -0.97
C ARG A 345 22.94 -5.53 -2.30
N LYS A 346 23.33 -4.56 -3.14
CA LYS A 346 24.15 -4.80 -4.35
C LYS A 346 25.47 -5.54 -4.06
N LYS A 347 25.98 -5.45 -2.82
CA LYS A 347 27.19 -6.13 -2.34
C LYS A 347 26.90 -7.32 -1.42
N GLU A 348 25.63 -7.73 -1.32
CA GLU A 348 25.17 -8.87 -0.53
C GLU A 348 25.54 -8.80 0.97
N LYS A 349 25.68 -7.58 1.51
CA LYS A 349 26.05 -7.37 2.92
C LYS A 349 24.87 -7.41 3.89
N ILE A 350 23.65 -7.37 3.36
CA ILE A 350 22.39 -7.39 4.09
C ILE A 350 21.44 -8.37 3.40
N PRO A 351 20.47 -8.95 4.12
CA PRO A 351 19.49 -9.85 3.50
C PRO A 351 18.62 -9.15 2.45
N PRO A 352 17.85 -9.91 1.65
CA PRO A 352 16.74 -9.36 0.88
C PRO A 352 15.87 -8.44 1.73
N ILE A 353 15.40 -7.36 1.13
CA ILE A 353 14.74 -6.28 1.87
C ILE A 353 13.42 -5.88 1.20
N LEU A 354 12.42 -5.59 2.02
CA LEU A 354 11.23 -4.86 1.63
C LEU A 354 11.22 -3.52 2.34
N ALA A 355 11.36 -2.42 1.59
CA ALA A 355 11.23 -1.07 2.11
C ALA A 355 9.81 -0.53 1.87
N ILE A 356 9.04 -0.42 2.95
CA ILE A 356 7.70 0.15 2.99
C ILE A 356 7.83 1.65 3.23
N ILE A 357 7.30 2.43 2.29
CA ILE A 357 7.31 3.90 2.34
C ILE A 357 5.86 4.33 2.53
N GLU A 358 5.52 4.70 3.76
CA GLU A 358 4.22 5.29 4.07
C GLU A 358 4.12 6.68 3.42
N GLU A 359 2.90 7.11 3.06
CA GLU A 359 2.67 8.44 2.49
C GLU A 359 3.60 8.75 1.30
N ALA A 360 3.81 7.75 0.44
CA ALA A 360 4.85 7.73 -0.59
C ALA A 360 4.82 8.94 -1.54
N HIS A 361 3.66 9.57 -1.74
CA HIS A 361 3.54 10.80 -2.54
C HIS A 361 4.35 11.97 -1.96
N ASN A 362 4.64 11.99 -0.66
CA ASN A 362 5.51 12.98 -0.02
C ASN A 362 7.00 12.73 -0.30
N PHE A 363 7.37 11.48 -0.64
CA PHE A 363 8.75 11.05 -0.84
C PHE A 363 9.13 10.85 -2.31
N CYS A 364 8.14 10.55 -3.17
CA CYS A 364 8.31 10.35 -4.60
C CYS A 364 7.19 11.06 -5.40
N PRO A 365 7.03 12.40 -5.27
CA PRO A 365 5.92 13.15 -5.88
C PRO A 365 6.06 13.26 -7.40
N GLU A 366 4.97 13.21 -8.18
CA GLU A 366 4.98 13.24 -9.66
C GLU A 366 5.52 14.55 -10.25
N LYS A 367 4.99 15.68 -9.79
CA LYS A 367 5.30 17.02 -10.32
C LYS A 367 6.12 17.79 -9.29
N GLN A 368 7.44 17.67 -9.39
CA GLN A 368 8.36 18.50 -8.63
C GLN A 368 9.67 18.69 -9.40
N LYS A 369 10.32 19.85 -9.20
CA LYS A 369 11.72 19.99 -9.62
C LYS A 369 12.54 18.94 -8.86
N ALA A 370 13.52 18.33 -9.51
CA ALA A 370 14.36 17.29 -8.87
C ALA A 370 15.00 17.76 -7.55
N SER A 371 15.22 19.07 -7.40
CA SER A 371 15.73 19.74 -6.20
C SER A 371 14.76 19.79 -5.01
N GLU A 372 13.49 19.46 -5.19
CA GLU A 372 12.44 19.57 -4.18
C GLU A 372 12.00 18.20 -3.62
N ALA A 373 12.51 17.10 -4.20
CA ALA A 373 12.18 15.72 -3.83
C ALA A 373 13.43 14.85 -3.64
N LEU A 374 14.12 15.00 -2.49
CA LEU A 374 15.43 14.37 -2.22
C LEU A 374 15.43 12.83 -2.26
N SER A 375 14.26 12.21 -2.05
CA SER A 375 14.11 10.75 -2.09
C SER A 375 13.59 10.22 -3.43
N ARG A 376 13.07 11.08 -4.32
CA ARG A 376 12.45 10.63 -5.59
C ARG A 376 13.44 9.87 -6.47
N GLY A 377 14.67 10.39 -6.59
CA GLY A 377 15.72 9.79 -7.43
C GLY A 377 16.01 8.35 -7.03
N ILE A 378 16.33 8.11 -5.75
CA ILE A 378 16.65 6.76 -5.26
C ILE A 378 15.44 5.82 -5.28
N ILE A 379 14.23 6.30 -4.97
CA ILE A 379 13.01 5.48 -5.05
C ILE A 379 12.80 5.00 -6.49
N ASN A 380 12.92 5.89 -7.47
CA ASN A 380 12.83 5.53 -8.89
C ASN A 380 13.96 4.58 -9.34
N THR A 381 15.19 4.76 -8.84
CA THR A 381 16.28 3.82 -9.12
C THR A 381 15.97 2.44 -8.56
N ILE A 382 15.48 2.34 -7.32
CA ILE A 382 15.12 1.05 -6.72
C ILE A 382 13.93 0.42 -7.44
N ALA A 383 12.92 1.21 -7.85
CA ALA A 383 11.80 0.71 -8.63
C ALA A 383 12.24 0.08 -9.97
N ARG A 384 13.28 0.63 -10.61
CA ARG A 384 13.79 0.13 -11.91
C ARG A 384 14.80 -1.01 -11.77
N GLU A 385 15.65 -0.97 -10.75
CA GLU A 385 16.80 -1.89 -10.62
C GLU A 385 16.72 -2.84 -9.42
N GLY A 386 15.89 -2.53 -8.42
CA GLY A 386 15.83 -3.21 -7.13
C GLY A 386 15.56 -4.69 -7.22
N ARG A 387 14.69 -5.08 -8.15
CA ARG A 387 14.36 -6.49 -8.44
C ARG A 387 15.59 -7.36 -8.68
N LYS A 388 16.60 -6.86 -9.39
CA LYS A 388 17.85 -7.61 -9.69
C LYS A 388 18.64 -7.98 -8.44
N PHE A 389 18.41 -7.25 -7.35
CA PHE A 389 19.14 -7.38 -6.10
C PHE A 389 18.24 -7.81 -4.95
N PHE A 390 17.02 -8.29 -5.19
CA PHE A 390 16.05 -8.63 -4.14
C PHE A 390 15.84 -7.48 -3.14
N PHE A 391 15.80 -6.25 -3.66
CA PHE A 391 15.39 -5.06 -2.94
C PHE A 391 14.05 -4.62 -3.51
N SER A 392 12.99 -4.89 -2.76
CA SER A 392 11.64 -4.47 -3.12
C SER A 392 11.23 -3.21 -2.36
N ILE A 393 10.41 -2.38 -2.99
CA ILE A 393 9.71 -1.27 -2.35
C ILE A 393 8.22 -1.58 -2.28
N CYS A 394 7.59 -1.10 -1.21
CA CYS A 394 6.16 -1.00 -1.10
C CYS A 394 5.78 0.47 -0.96
N LEU A 395 5.07 1.02 -1.94
CA LEU A 395 4.63 2.40 -1.95
C LEU A 395 3.20 2.48 -1.44
N ILE A 396 2.99 3.14 -0.31
CA ILE A 396 1.66 3.33 0.28
C ILE A 396 1.24 4.77 0.04
N SER A 397 0.10 5.00 -0.62
CA SER A 397 -0.38 6.37 -0.84
C SER A 397 -1.90 6.45 -0.87
N GLN A 398 -2.41 7.58 -0.39
CA GLN A 398 -3.80 8.01 -0.51
C GLN A 398 -4.06 8.99 -1.64
N ARG A 399 -3.00 9.45 -2.31
CA ARG A 399 -3.09 10.29 -3.51
C ARG A 399 -2.25 9.68 -4.62
N PRO A 400 -2.73 8.60 -5.28
CA PRO A 400 -2.07 8.01 -6.44
C PRO A 400 -1.64 9.05 -7.48
N VAL A 401 -2.50 10.03 -7.79
CA VAL A 401 -2.22 11.06 -8.81
C VAL A 401 -1.02 11.96 -8.47
N HIS A 402 -0.63 12.03 -7.20
CA HIS A 402 0.55 12.80 -6.76
C HIS A 402 1.81 11.93 -6.64
N LEU A 403 1.72 10.61 -6.79
CA LEU A 403 2.85 9.69 -6.71
C LEU A 403 3.52 9.55 -8.09
N SER A 404 4.82 9.28 -8.12
CA SER A 404 5.53 9.12 -9.38
C SER A 404 4.95 8.01 -10.26
N THR A 405 4.54 8.36 -11.48
CA THR A 405 4.13 7.39 -12.52
C THR A 405 5.23 6.38 -12.82
N THR A 406 6.49 6.84 -12.83
CA THR A 406 7.67 5.99 -13.01
C THR A 406 7.80 4.96 -11.88
N ALA A 407 7.60 5.34 -10.63
CA ALA A 407 7.69 4.38 -9.52
C ALA A 407 6.47 3.45 -9.48
N LEU A 408 5.27 4.01 -9.72
CA LEU A 408 4.01 3.29 -9.64
C LEU A 408 3.88 2.25 -10.77
N SER A 409 4.25 2.58 -12.00
CA SER A 409 4.24 1.62 -13.13
C SER A 409 5.21 0.45 -12.96
N GLN A 410 6.21 0.56 -12.09
CA GLN A 410 7.11 -0.54 -11.74
C GLN A 410 6.60 -1.37 -10.55
N CYS A 411 5.49 -0.98 -9.93
CA CYS A 411 4.81 -1.77 -8.91
C CYS A 411 3.88 -2.77 -9.59
N ASN A 412 4.42 -3.94 -9.92
CA ASN A 412 3.67 -4.95 -10.65
C ASN A 412 2.60 -5.63 -9.81
N THR A 413 2.63 -5.54 -8.47
CA THR A 413 1.52 -5.96 -7.61
C THR A 413 0.83 -4.73 -7.04
N ASN A 414 -0.50 -4.68 -7.15
CA ASN A 414 -1.30 -3.58 -6.64
C ASN A 414 -2.33 -4.12 -5.63
N VAL A 415 -2.44 -3.42 -4.51
CA VAL A 415 -3.52 -3.60 -3.53
C VAL A 415 -4.27 -2.29 -3.42
N ILE A 416 -5.49 -2.27 -3.92
CA ILE A 416 -6.30 -1.05 -3.96
C ILE A 416 -7.49 -1.23 -3.03
N LEU A 417 -7.50 -0.50 -1.93
CA LEU A 417 -8.68 -0.41 -1.07
C LEU A 417 -9.57 0.73 -1.59
N LYS A 418 -10.65 1.05 -0.87
CA LYS A 418 -11.60 2.08 -1.28
C LYS A 418 -10.91 3.38 -1.71
N ILE A 419 -11.23 3.85 -2.92
CA ILE A 419 -10.88 5.16 -3.50
C ILE A 419 -12.11 5.68 -4.21
N THR A 420 -12.52 6.91 -3.92
CA THR A 420 -13.73 7.53 -4.48
C THR A 420 -13.43 8.68 -5.43
N ASN A 421 -12.22 9.22 -5.42
CA ASN A 421 -11.84 10.33 -6.28
C ASN A 421 -11.65 9.85 -7.73
N PRO A 422 -12.41 10.38 -8.71
CA PRO A 422 -12.29 9.97 -10.11
C PRO A 422 -10.89 10.19 -10.68
N TYR A 423 -10.22 11.29 -10.33
CA TYR A 423 -8.87 11.57 -10.83
C TYR A 423 -7.83 10.54 -10.36
N ASP A 424 -7.97 10.04 -9.13
CA ASP A 424 -7.09 8.98 -8.61
C ASP A 424 -7.39 7.63 -9.28
N LEU A 425 -8.67 7.34 -9.57
CA LEU A 425 -9.08 6.12 -10.27
C LEU A 425 -8.59 6.11 -11.73
N ASP A 426 -8.73 7.24 -12.43
CA ASP A 426 -8.21 7.38 -13.80
C ASP A 426 -6.68 7.22 -13.82
N HIS A 427 -5.99 7.80 -12.84
CA HIS A 427 -4.54 7.62 -12.73
C HIS A 427 -4.13 6.16 -12.46
N ILE A 428 -4.89 5.44 -11.63
CA ILE A 428 -4.67 4.01 -11.41
C ILE A 428 -4.90 3.24 -12.71
N LYS A 429 -5.96 3.55 -13.46
CA LYS A 429 -6.26 2.92 -14.75
C LYS A 429 -5.11 3.10 -15.76
N GLU A 430 -4.50 4.28 -15.79
CA GLU A 430 -3.38 4.58 -16.69
C GLU A 430 -2.06 3.93 -16.25
N SER A 431 -1.86 3.70 -14.96
CA SER A 431 -0.60 3.20 -14.40
C SER A 431 -0.58 1.69 -14.10
N ALA A 432 -1.74 1.06 -13.94
CA ALA A 432 -1.86 -0.36 -13.61
C ALA A 432 -2.41 -1.18 -14.80
N GLU A 433 -1.50 -1.85 -15.52
CA GLU A 433 -1.82 -2.63 -16.73
C GLU A 433 -2.79 -3.82 -16.49
N SER A 434 -2.92 -4.29 -15.25
CA SER A 434 -3.63 -5.52 -14.91
C SER A 434 -5.09 -5.32 -14.45
N ILE A 435 -5.56 -4.08 -14.35
CA ILE A 435 -6.89 -3.77 -13.80
C ILE A 435 -7.88 -3.55 -14.93
N ASP A 436 -8.95 -4.34 -14.93
CA ASP A 436 -10.04 -4.18 -15.89
C ASP A 436 -11.05 -3.11 -15.44
N SER A 437 -11.82 -2.59 -16.39
CA SER A 437 -12.80 -1.51 -16.16
C SER A 437 -13.88 -1.88 -15.14
N ASP A 438 -14.30 -3.15 -15.10
CA ASP A 438 -15.36 -3.60 -14.18
C ASP A 438 -14.85 -3.59 -12.74
N SER A 439 -13.64 -4.10 -12.52
CA SER A 439 -12.95 -4.03 -11.23
C SER A 439 -12.71 -2.58 -10.79
N LEU A 440 -12.26 -1.70 -11.69
CA LEU A 440 -12.03 -0.28 -11.39
C LEU A 440 -13.33 0.42 -10.95
N SER A 441 -14.44 0.14 -11.63
CA SER A 441 -15.75 0.72 -11.31
C SER A 441 -16.31 0.30 -9.95
N ALA A 442 -15.83 -0.82 -9.39
CA ALA A 442 -16.25 -1.34 -8.10
C ALA A 442 -15.42 -0.79 -6.92
N ILE A 443 -14.25 -0.20 -7.16
CA ILE A 443 -13.38 0.36 -6.11
C ILE A 443 -14.10 1.41 -5.23
N PRO A 444 -14.92 2.34 -5.77
CA PRO A 444 -15.60 3.35 -4.95
C PRO A 444 -16.63 2.78 -3.98
N SER A 445 -17.22 1.62 -4.27
CA SER A 445 -18.25 0.99 -3.46
C SER A 445 -17.70 -0.02 -2.44
N LEU A 446 -16.38 -0.19 -2.36
CA LEU A 446 -15.77 -1.08 -1.39
C LEU A 446 -16.05 -0.66 0.05
N ASP A 447 -16.26 -1.66 0.90
CA ASP A 447 -16.30 -1.51 2.35
C ASP A 447 -14.88 -1.36 2.92
N VAL A 448 -14.80 -0.76 4.11
CA VAL A 448 -13.54 -0.68 4.85
C VAL A 448 -13.05 -2.09 5.19
N GLY A 449 -11.77 -2.36 4.96
CA GLY A 449 -11.19 -3.70 5.14
C GLY A 449 -11.39 -4.65 3.96
N VAL A 450 -11.93 -4.16 2.83
CA VAL A 450 -11.92 -4.87 1.54
C VAL A 450 -10.90 -4.21 0.60
N GLY A 451 -10.13 -5.01 -0.12
CA GLY A 451 -9.19 -4.53 -1.13
C GLY A 451 -9.23 -5.37 -2.41
N LEU A 452 -8.97 -4.73 -3.54
CA LEU A 452 -8.69 -5.37 -4.82
C LEU A 452 -7.20 -5.74 -4.86
N ILE A 453 -6.88 -7.00 -5.15
CA ILE A 453 -5.52 -7.44 -5.47
C ILE A 453 -5.43 -7.64 -6.98
N SER A 454 -4.42 -7.08 -7.62
CA SER A 454 -4.13 -7.27 -9.04
C SER A 454 -2.63 -7.30 -9.33
N GLY A 455 -2.30 -7.74 -10.56
CA GLY A 455 -0.93 -7.72 -11.07
C GLY A 455 -0.18 -9.03 -10.87
N GLU A 456 1.12 -9.01 -10.65
CA GLU A 456 1.97 -10.23 -10.62
C GLU A 456 1.50 -11.28 -9.62
N ALA A 457 0.96 -10.82 -8.48
CA ALA A 457 0.47 -11.70 -7.44
C ALA A 457 -0.84 -12.42 -7.76
N ALA A 458 -1.56 -12.01 -8.80
CA ALA A 458 -2.91 -12.44 -9.08
C ALA A 458 -3.13 -12.66 -10.58
N GLN A 459 -3.51 -13.88 -10.98
CA GLN A 459 -3.80 -14.18 -12.39
C GLN A 459 -4.94 -13.30 -12.95
N PHE A 460 -5.92 -12.98 -12.11
CA PHE A 460 -7.01 -12.04 -12.40
C PHE A 460 -7.21 -11.12 -11.19
N PRO A 461 -7.67 -9.87 -11.40
CA PRO A 461 -8.06 -9.03 -10.28
C PRO A 461 -9.16 -9.68 -9.45
N PHE A 462 -9.00 -9.69 -8.13
CA PHE A 462 -10.02 -10.21 -7.21
C PHE A 462 -10.07 -9.40 -5.92
N PHE A 463 -11.24 -9.42 -5.27
CA PHE A 463 -11.44 -8.71 -4.01
C PHE A 463 -11.17 -9.65 -2.82
N VAL A 464 -10.45 -9.13 -1.83
CA VAL A 464 -10.15 -9.81 -0.57
C VAL A 464 -10.77 -9.05 0.59
N GLN A 465 -11.47 -9.77 1.47
CA GLN A 465 -11.80 -9.31 2.81
C GLN A 465 -10.60 -9.55 3.72
N ILE A 466 -9.96 -8.47 4.15
CA ILE A 466 -8.72 -8.52 4.93
C ILE A 466 -8.99 -9.18 6.29
N ARG A 467 -8.12 -10.12 6.70
CA ARG A 467 -8.27 -10.83 7.98
C ARG A 467 -8.07 -9.91 9.20
N LYS A 468 -8.43 -10.42 10.37
CA LYS A 468 -8.09 -9.78 11.64
C LYS A 468 -6.57 -9.80 11.89
N ARG A 469 -6.01 -8.70 12.38
CA ARG A 469 -4.60 -8.58 12.82
C ARG A 469 -4.33 -9.47 14.04
N LYS A 470 -3.14 -10.06 14.10
CA LYS A 470 -2.62 -10.85 15.23
C LYS A 470 -1.78 -10.01 16.19
N SER A 471 -1.16 -8.95 15.68
CA SER A 471 -0.23 -8.06 16.39
C SER A 471 -0.91 -7.12 17.40
N TYR A 472 -2.23 -7.02 17.34
CA TYR A 472 -2.97 -6.10 18.18
C TYR A 472 -3.48 -6.79 19.45
N SER A 473 -2.70 -6.73 20.53
CA SER A 473 -3.16 -7.05 21.88
C SER A 473 -3.38 -5.76 22.66
N LEU A 474 -4.66 -5.42 22.90
CA LEU A 474 -5.20 -4.49 23.91
C LEU A 474 -4.53 -3.08 24.04
N VAL A 475 -5.36 -2.04 23.92
CA VAL A 475 -5.10 -0.62 24.26
C VAL A 475 -4.62 0.30 23.11
N SER A 476 -5.49 0.53 22.14
CA SER A 476 -5.77 1.88 21.65
C SER A 476 -7.22 1.94 21.16
N LYS A 477 -8.16 2.27 22.06
CA LYS A 477 -9.44 2.78 21.59
C LYS A 477 -9.09 4.02 20.77
N GLU A 478 -9.38 4.00 19.46
CA GLU A 478 -9.39 5.22 18.67
C GLU A 478 -10.18 6.26 19.47
N LYS A 479 -9.49 7.31 19.91
CA LYS A 479 -10.14 8.34 20.70
C LYS A 479 -11.08 9.07 19.78
N THR A 480 -12.37 9.10 20.12
CA THR A 480 -13.30 9.94 19.37
C THR A 480 -12.91 11.40 19.55
N PHE A 481 -13.29 12.26 18.59
CA PHE A 481 -13.04 13.69 18.70
C PHE A 481 -13.58 14.27 20.02
N ALA A 482 -14.75 13.78 20.47
CA ALA A 482 -15.34 14.16 21.74
C ALA A 482 -14.48 13.72 22.95
N GLN A 483 -13.91 12.52 22.92
CA GLN A 483 -13.00 12.05 23.97
C GLN A 483 -11.72 12.87 24.02
N ALA A 484 -11.12 13.17 22.86
CA ALA A 484 -9.93 14.01 22.79
C ALA A 484 -10.19 15.45 23.30
N ALA A 485 -11.34 16.04 22.93
CA ALA A 485 -11.74 17.36 23.41
C ALA A 485 -11.95 17.37 24.93
N LYS A 486 -12.63 16.34 25.47
CA LYS A 486 -12.85 16.18 26.91
C LYS A 486 -11.54 16.05 27.69
N GLU A 487 -10.63 15.19 27.23
CA GLU A 487 -9.31 15.03 27.85
C GLU A 487 -8.49 16.34 27.81
N TYR A 488 -8.59 17.12 26.74
CA TYR A 488 -7.92 18.41 26.64
C TYR A 488 -8.49 19.42 27.64
N GLN A 489 -9.82 19.49 27.76
CA GLN A 489 -10.47 20.33 28.77
C GLN A 489 -10.09 19.93 30.20
N GLU A 490 -10.05 18.63 30.48
CA GLU A 490 -9.59 18.10 31.78
C GLU A 490 -8.13 18.47 32.06
N LYS A 491 -7.24 18.39 31.06
CA LYS A 491 -5.84 18.84 31.20
C LYS A 491 -5.70 20.34 31.44
N LEU A 492 -6.52 21.16 30.79
CA LEU A 492 -6.54 22.61 31.04
C LEU A 492 -6.99 22.89 32.46
N LYS A 493 -8.05 22.24 32.91
CA LYS A 493 -8.56 22.38 34.28
C LYS A 493 -7.51 21.95 35.31
N GLN A 494 -6.86 20.80 35.12
CA GLN A 494 -5.77 20.35 36.01
C GLN A 494 -4.59 21.33 36.05
N LYS A 495 -4.22 21.93 34.91
CA LYS A 495 -3.16 22.96 34.89
C LYS A 495 -3.58 24.23 35.61
N GLN A 496 -4.85 24.62 35.48
CA GLN A 496 -5.40 25.78 36.16
C GLN A 496 -5.45 25.54 37.67
N ASP A 497 -6.02 24.40 38.10
CA ASP A 497 -6.08 23.97 39.51
C ASP A 497 -4.67 23.90 40.14
N ALA A 498 -3.67 23.40 39.40
CA ALA A 498 -2.28 23.36 39.85
C ALA A 498 -1.61 24.75 39.93
N LEU A 499 -1.95 25.67 39.03
CA LEU A 499 -1.46 27.05 39.06
C LEU A 499 -2.08 27.81 40.23
N ASP A 500 -3.38 27.65 40.46
CA ASP A 500 -4.12 28.28 41.56
C ASP A 500 -3.60 27.77 42.91
N ALA A 501 -3.33 26.46 43.04
CA ALA A 501 -2.71 25.88 44.23
C ALA A 501 -1.27 26.37 44.48
N TYR A 502 -0.52 26.72 43.42
CA TYR A 502 0.83 27.28 43.53
C TYR A 502 0.82 28.76 43.92
N LEU A 503 -0.18 29.52 43.44
CA LEU A 503 -0.31 30.96 43.70
C LEU A 503 -0.91 31.26 45.09
N ASP A 504 -1.70 30.34 45.66
CA ASP A 504 -2.27 30.52 47.01
C ASP A 504 -2.14 29.25 47.88
N PRO A 505 -0.94 28.97 48.43
CA PRO A 505 -0.66 27.77 49.22
C PRO A 505 -1.37 27.74 50.59
N HIS A 506 -2.07 28.82 50.98
CA HIS A 506 -2.81 28.90 52.25
C HIS A 506 -4.34 28.74 52.11
N SER A 507 -4.84 28.55 50.88
CA SER A 507 -6.27 28.35 50.64
C SER A 507 -6.81 26.95 51.00
N THR A 508 -5.94 25.97 51.30
CA THR A 508 -6.34 24.60 51.67
C THR A 508 -6.55 24.37 53.16
N ASN A 509 -6.44 25.40 54.02
CA ASN A 509 -6.65 25.30 55.47
C ASN A 509 -7.87 26.10 55.95
N LYS A 510 -9.00 25.99 55.26
CA LYS A 510 -10.31 26.38 55.76
C LYS A 510 -11.29 25.25 55.51
N ASP A 511 -11.21 24.24 56.37
CA ASP A 511 -12.34 23.50 56.95
C ASP A 511 -11.77 22.42 57.89
N LEU A 512 -11.50 22.85 59.13
CA LEU A 512 -11.44 22.03 60.34
C LEU A 512 -12.40 22.65 61.36
#